data_AF-A0A813JLM8-F1
#
_entry.id   AF-A0A813JLM8-F1
#
_cell.length_a   1.000
_cell.length_b   1.000
_cell.length_c   1.000
_cell.angle_alpha   90.00
_cell.angle_beta   90.00
_cell.angle_gamma   90.00
#
_symmetry.space_group_name_H-M   'P 1'
#
loop_
_entity.id
_entity.type
_entity.pdbx_description
1 polymer ?
#
loop_
_entity_poly.entity_id
_entity_poly.type
_entity_poly.pdbx_seq_one_letter_code
_entity_poly.pdbx_strand_id
1 'polypeptide(L)'
;MASRTRLTLALGLAACSMWAHAAEPQVFVQAGTSMARGETLGLEDVGIQGRRLQSSKTSTSDSHAQAQSDAQLIGAVLAAAFCLHWFVKGYRNYSAIKLLDVDDCQAKMMSAWGAKSESENLPETLRGVFWMDGNYAPECLAIFMNGAFDPKKRTISLPIGGPYGWTWNSDRAGWFVYFLIVWAGYALFGATLRVEFNEDYTVASIPLYLFNCIWIPTGYMMIREDAQGNSWNRATYSLWVACGLRSYTDPRELRWSYQLRKVVDGSGEKLLNWKDLEDSLDKAPLNKTRMQRIQGFPGEPTAEASKLLAAVE
;
A
#
# COMPACT_ATOMS: atom_id res chain seq x y z
N MET A 1 -25.24 23.98 -17.91
CA MET A 1 -25.26 22.62 -17.33
C MET A 1 -24.27 21.64 -17.96
N ALA A 2 -23.84 21.80 -19.23
CA ALA A 2 -22.89 20.89 -19.89
C ALA A 2 -21.43 20.93 -19.37
N SER A 3 -21.05 21.89 -18.52
CA SER A 3 -19.67 22.00 -18.01
C SER A 3 -19.37 21.12 -16.79
N ARG A 4 -20.39 20.74 -16.00
CA ARG A 4 -20.19 19.90 -14.80
C ARG A 4 -19.97 18.43 -15.17
N THR A 5 -20.65 17.92 -16.20
CA THR A 5 -20.49 16.54 -16.68
C THR A 5 -19.09 16.27 -17.25
N ARG A 6 -18.46 17.29 -17.86
CA ARG A 6 -17.09 17.17 -18.41
C ARG A 6 -16.02 17.11 -17.33
N LEU A 7 -16.23 17.76 -16.18
CA LEU A 7 -15.28 17.74 -15.06
C LEU A 7 -15.33 16.40 -14.30
N THR A 8 -16.51 15.80 -14.15
CA THR A 8 -16.67 14.47 -13.54
C THR A 8 -16.11 13.36 -14.43
N LEU A 9 -16.26 13.47 -15.76
CA LEU A 9 -15.63 12.54 -16.71
C LEU A 9 -14.10 12.67 -16.74
N ALA A 10 -13.58 13.90 -16.65
CA ALA A 10 -12.13 14.15 -16.64
C ALA A 10 -11.45 13.62 -15.36
N LEU A 11 -12.10 13.73 -14.20
CA LEU A 11 -11.61 13.14 -12.94
C LEU A 11 -11.71 11.61 -12.93
N GLY A 12 -12.76 11.04 -13.55
CA GLY A 12 -12.88 9.59 -13.74
C GLY A 12 -11.83 9.03 -14.70
N LEU A 13 -11.53 9.73 -15.79
CA LEU A 13 -10.50 9.33 -16.76
C LEU A 13 -9.08 9.51 -16.23
N ALA A 14 -8.82 10.52 -15.38
CA ALA A 14 -7.53 10.66 -14.70
C ALA A 14 -7.27 9.53 -13.69
N ALA A 15 -8.32 9.05 -13.00
CA ALA A 15 -8.22 7.88 -12.13
C ALA A 15 -7.98 6.58 -12.93
N CYS A 16 -8.53 6.47 -14.14
CA CYS A 16 -8.26 5.34 -15.05
C CYS A 16 -6.90 5.42 -15.74
N SER A 17 -6.37 6.62 -16.06
CA SER A 17 -5.05 6.74 -16.70
C SER A 17 -3.89 6.56 -15.72
N MET A 18 -4.08 6.84 -14.43
CA MET A 18 -3.14 6.43 -13.37
C MET A 18 -3.10 4.90 -13.17
N TRP A 19 -4.11 4.19 -13.67
CA TRP A 19 -4.15 2.72 -13.76
C TRP A 19 -3.39 2.18 -14.99
N ALA A 20 -3.09 3.02 -15.99
CA ALA A 20 -2.51 2.60 -17.27
C ALA A 20 -0.97 2.70 -17.34
N HIS A 21 -0.27 3.07 -16.26
CA HIS A 21 1.21 3.01 -16.19
C HIS A 21 1.74 1.78 -15.44
N ALA A 22 0.87 0.80 -15.16
CA ALA A 22 1.26 -0.51 -14.63
C ALA A 22 0.79 -1.68 -15.53
N ALA A 23 0.35 -1.40 -16.76
CA ALA A 23 -0.04 -2.42 -17.73
C ALA A 23 0.62 -2.11 -19.08
N GLU A 24 1.69 -2.86 -19.37
CA GLU A 24 2.27 -2.97 -20.70
C GLU A 24 1.31 -3.66 -21.70
N PRO A 25 1.58 -3.56 -23.02
CA PRO A 25 0.55 -3.46 -24.04
C PRO A 25 0.00 -4.82 -24.47
N GLN A 26 -1.32 -4.91 -24.65
CA GLN A 26 -1.89 -6.02 -25.39
C GLN A 26 -1.94 -5.71 -26.90
N VAL A 27 -1.14 -6.48 -27.63
CA VAL A 27 -1.19 -6.64 -29.08
C VAL A 27 -2.52 -7.31 -29.47
N PHE A 28 -3.29 -6.71 -30.37
CA PHE A 28 -4.46 -7.35 -30.97
C PHE A 28 -4.05 -8.11 -32.24
N VAL A 29 -4.24 -9.42 -32.24
CA VAL A 29 -4.18 -10.28 -33.42
C VAL A 29 -5.52 -10.19 -34.15
N GLN A 30 -5.48 -9.72 -35.41
CA GLN A 30 -6.62 -9.64 -36.30
C GLN A 30 -6.84 -10.99 -37.01
N ALA A 31 -7.90 -11.70 -36.63
CA ALA A 31 -8.39 -12.86 -37.39
C ALA A 31 -9.54 -12.40 -38.30
N GLY A 32 -9.33 -12.51 -39.60
CA GLY A 32 -10.34 -12.21 -40.61
C GLY A 32 -11.43 -13.29 -40.71
N THR A 33 -12.59 -12.88 -41.20
CA THR A 33 -13.52 -13.78 -41.89
C THR A 33 -14.13 -13.04 -43.08
N SER A 34 -14.15 -13.75 -44.21
CA SER A 34 -14.60 -13.35 -45.53
C SER A 34 -16.01 -13.86 -45.83
N MET A 35 -16.56 -13.34 -46.94
CA MET A 35 -17.72 -13.81 -47.75
C MET A 35 -19.10 -13.40 -47.21
N ALA A 36 -20.09 -13.03 -48.04
CA ALA A 36 -20.33 -13.34 -49.45
C ALA A 36 -21.15 -12.26 -50.19
N ARG A 37 -21.06 -12.31 -51.52
CA ARG A 37 -21.95 -11.69 -52.52
C ARG A 37 -23.40 -12.17 -52.42
N GLY A 38 -24.32 -11.31 -52.84
CA GLY A 38 -25.64 -11.68 -53.35
C GLY A 38 -26.25 -10.54 -54.16
N GLU A 39 -26.22 -10.65 -55.49
CA GLU A 39 -27.04 -9.87 -56.42
C GLU A 39 -28.48 -10.40 -56.39
N THR A 40 -29.50 -9.54 -56.53
CA THR A 40 -30.45 -9.53 -57.69
C THR A 40 -31.62 -8.55 -57.50
N LEU A 41 -31.80 -7.70 -58.52
CA LEU A 41 -33.01 -7.24 -59.24
C LEU A 41 -34.40 -7.24 -58.56
N GLY A 42 -35.16 -6.16 -58.83
CA GLY A 42 -36.60 -6.29 -59.16
C GLY A 42 -37.52 -5.19 -58.61
N LEU A 43 -37.96 -4.32 -59.53
CA LEU A 43 -39.16 -3.46 -59.55
C LEU A 43 -40.29 -3.76 -58.54
N GLU A 44 -40.91 -2.71 -57.97
CA GLU A 44 -42.29 -2.31 -58.33
C GLU A 44 -42.75 -1.03 -57.62
N ASP A 45 -43.56 -0.29 -58.37
CA ASP A 45 -44.12 1.03 -58.14
C ASP A 45 -45.45 0.88 -57.38
N VAL A 46 -45.57 1.41 -56.16
CA VAL A 46 -46.86 1.42 -55.42
C VAL A 46 -47.03 2.72 -54.64
N GLY A 47 -47.91 3.56 -55.17
CA GLY A 47 -49.05 4.12 -54.42
C GLY A 47 -48.73 5.13 -53.32
N ILE A 48 -48.65 6.40 -53.72
CA ILE A 48 -48.77 7.57 -52.84
C ILE A 48 -50.16 7.55 -52.17
N GLN A 49 -50.23 7.11 -50.91
CA GLN A 49 -51.31 7.48 -50.00
C GLN A 49 -50.79 8.48 -48.96
N GLY A 50 -51.31 9.70 -49.06
CA GLY A 50 -51.04 10.80 -48.13
C GLY A 50 -51.45 10.44 -46.70
N ARG A 51 -50.49 9.93 -45.93
CA ARG A 51 -50.60 9.72 -44.49
C ARG A 51 -50.16 11.03 -43.80
N ARG A 52 -51.16 11.74 -43.27
CA ARG A 52 -51.05 12.94 -42.44
C ARG A 52 -49.89 12.80 -41.44
N LEU A 53 -48.86 13.65 -41.59
CA LEU A 53 -47.75 13.79 -40.64
C LEU A 53 -48.27 14.38 -39.32
N GLN A 54 -48.86 13.54 -38.47
CA GLN A 54 -49.04 13.88 -37.06
C GLN A 54 -47.70 13.75 -36.34
N SER A 55 -46.99 14.88 -36.29
CA SER A 55 -46.27 15.36 -35.11
C SER A 55 -45.61 14.29 -34.22
N SER A 56 -44.47 13.79 -34.69
CA SER A 56 -43.44 13.12 -33.89
C SER A 56 -42.88 14.10 -32.83
N LYS A 57 -43.54 14.20 -31.67
CA LYS A 57 -43.05 14.95 -30.50
C LYS A 57 -42.93 14.11 -29.23
N THR A 58 -43.25 12.81 -29.30
CA THR A 58 -43.21 11.91 -28.14
C THR A 58 -41.92 11.12 -28.00
N SER A 59 -41.03 11.05 -29.00
CA SER A 59 -39.86 10.16 -28.93
C SER A 59 -38.65 10.70 -28.17
N THR A 60 -38.61 12.00 -27.82
CA THR A 60 -37.45 12.60 -27.14
C THR A 60 -37.55 12.55 -25.62
N SER A 61 -38.75 12.43 -25.05
CA SER A 61 -38.92 12.32 -23.59
C SER A 61 -38.45 10.94 -23.09
N ASP A 62 -38.78 9.88 -23.83
CA ASP A 62 -38.47 8.50 -23.42
C ASP A 62 -36.97 8.19 -23.53
N SER A 63 -36.27 8.80 -24.50
CA SER A 63 -34.82 8.61 -24.66
C SER A 63 -34.01 9.23 -23.52
N HIS A 64 -34.46 10.35 -22.94
CA HIS A 64 -33.82 10.96 -21.78
C HIS A 64 -34.04 10.15 -20.50
N ALA A 65 -35.26 9.63 -20.29
CA ALA A 65 -35.55 8.77 -19.14
C ALA A 65 -34.75 7.46 -19.19
N GLN A 66 -34.65 6.84 -20.37
CA GLN A 66 -33.85 5.63 -20.56
C GLN A 66 -32.36 5.88 -20.29
N ALA A 67 -31.78 6.95 -20.84
CA ALA A 67 -30.37 7.30 -20.63
C ALA A 67 -30.04 7.56 -19.15
N GLN A 68 -30.97 8.15 -18.38
CA GLN A 68 -30.80 8.36 -16.96
C GLN A 68 -30.83 7.04 -16.18
N SER A 69 -31.74 6.13 -16.53
CA SER A 69 -31.83 4.78 -15.93
C SER A 69 -30.54 3.97 -16.20
N ASP A 70 -30.05 3.99 -17.44
CA ASP A 70 -28.83 3.28 -17.82
C ASP A 70 -27.60 3.83 -17.08
N ALA A 71 -27.49 5.16 -16.95
CA ALA A 71 -26.41 5.79 -16.19
C ALA A 71 -26.46 5.43 -14.70
N GLN A 72 -27.65 5.34 -14.10
CA GLN A 72 -27.83 4.90 -12.71
C GLN A 72 -27.42 3.43 -12.53
N LEU A 73 -27.82 2.56 -13.46
CA LEU A 73 -27.45 1.15 -13.44
C LEU A 73 -25.92 0.98 -13.57
N ILE A 74 -25.29 1.66 -14.53
CA ILE A 74 -23.83 1.64 -14.69
C ILE A 74 -23.13 2.12 -13.42
N GLY A 75 -23.60 3.22 -12.83
CA GLY A 75 -23.05 3.74 -11.56
C GLY A 75 -23.16 2.74 -10.41
N ALA A 76 -24.31 2.06 -10.28
CA ALA A 76 -24.52 1.04 -9.26
C ALA A 76 -23.61 -0.19 -9.47
N VAL A 77 -23.45 -0.65 -10.71
CA VAL A 77 -22.56 -1.78 -11.05
C VAL A 77 -21.11 -1.44 -10.74
N LEU A 78 -20.64 -0.23 -11.10
CA LEU A 78 -19.28 0.21 -10.80
C LEU A 78 -19.04 0.33 -9.29
N ALA A 79 -20.01 0.86 -8.53
CA ALA A 79 -19.92 0.93 -7.08
C ALA A 79 -19.86 -0.47 -6.44
N ALA A 80 -20.70 -1.41 -6.89
CA ALA A 80 -20.70 -2.78 -6.42
C ALA A 80 -19.38 -3.50 -6.73
N ALA A 81 -18.86 -3.35 -7.95
CA ALA A 81 -17.56 -3.90 -8.34
C ALA A 81 -16.41 -3.33 -7.50
N PHE A 82 -16.42 -2.02 -7.23
CA PHE A 82 -15.47 -1.37 -6.35
C PHE A 82 -15.55 -1.93 -4.92
N CYS A 83 -16.75 -2.03 -4.34
CA CYS A 83 -16.94 -2.62 -3.01
C CYS A 83 -16.47 -4.07 -2.95
N LEU A 84 -16.79 -4.89 -3.96
CA LEU A 84 -16.34 -6.29 -4.03
C LEU A 84 -14.83 -6.38 -4.13
N HIS A 85 -14.19 -5.54 -4.95
CA HIS A 85 -12.72 -5.50 -5.06
C HIS A 85 -12.07 -5.23 -3.69
N TRP A 86 -12.54 -4.21 -2.96
CA TRP A 86 -12.01 -3.88 -1.63
C TRP A 86 -12.33 -4.94 -0.59
N PHE A 87 -13.52 -5.54 -0.64
CA PHE A 87 -13.87 -6.65 0.23
C PHE A 87 -12.94 -7.84 0.01
N VAL A 88 -12.72 -8.26 -1.24
CA VAL A 88 -11.82 -9.37 -1.58
C VAL A 88 -10.38 -9.05 -1.17
N LYS A 89 -9.90 -7.84 -1.44
CA LYS A 89 -8.54 -7.40 -1.03
C LYS A 89 -8.40 -7.38 0.49
N GLY A 90 -9.39 -6.82 1.20
CA GLY A 90 -9.44 -6.79 2.66
C GLY A 90 -9.49 -8.19 3.28
N TYR A 91 -10.36 -9.07 2.76
CA TYR A 91 -10.47 -10.46 3.20
C TYR A 91 -9.16 -11.24 2.96
N ARG A 92 -8.55 -11.09 1.78
CA ARG A 92 -7.24 -11.69 1.48
C ARG A 92 -6.18 -11.24 2.47
N ASN A 93 -6.07 -9.92 2.69
CA ASN A 93 -5.12 -9.36 3.66
C ASN A 93 -5.38 -9.89 5.07
N TYR A 94 -6.64 -9.95 5.49
CA TYR A 94 -7.02 -10.50 6.80
C TYR A 94 -6.66 -11.99 6.92
N SER A 95 -6.97 -12.79 5.89
CA SER A 95 -6.66 -14.23 5.87
C SER A 95 -5.16 -14.55 5.83
N ALA A 96 -4.34 -13.59 5.38
CA ALA A 96 -2.88 -13.70 5.37
C ALA A 96 -2.26 -13.37 6.73
N ILE A 97 -3.04 -12.91 7.71
CA ILE A 97 -2.55 -12.59 9.05
C ILE A 97 -2.28 -13.90 9.81
N LYS A 98 -1.05 -14.04 10.30
CA LYS A 98 -0.63 -15.16 11.13
C LYS A 98 -0.20 -14.66 12.49
N LEU A 99 -0.60 -15.40 13.51
CA LEU A 99 -0.13 -15.21 14.87
C LEU A 99 1.09 -16.10 15.08
N LEU A 100 2.25 -15.50 15.26
CA LEU A 100 3.53 -16.18 15.45
C LEU A 100 4.15 -15.77 16.78
N ASP A 101 5.05 -16.59 17.30
CA ASP A 101 5.96 -16.17 18.36
C ASP A 101 7.06 -15.24 17.81
N VAL A 102 7.90 -14.74 18.71
CA VAL A 102 8.95 -13.78 18.37
C VAL A 102 10.07 -14.36 17.53
N ASP A 103 10.41 -15.62 17.75
CA ASP A 103 11.42 -16.35 16.99
C ASP A 103 10.98 -16.58 15.55
N ASP A 104 9.74 -17.06 15.36
CA ASP A 104 9.14 -17.29 14.06
C ASP A 104 8.95 -15.98 13.29
N CYS A 105 8.59 -14.89 13.97
CA CYS A 105 8.46 -13.57 13.37
C CYS A 105 9.79 -13.08 12.81
N GLN A 106 10.85 -13.04 13.62
CA GLN A 106 12.15 -12.54 13.19
C GLN A 106 12.73 -13.42 12.07
N ALA A 107 12.65 -14.75 12.20
CA ALA A 107 13.23 -15.69 11.25
C ALA A 107 12.64 -15.48 9.86
N LYS A 108 11.32 -15.31 9.80
CA LYS A 108 10.66 -15.06 8.54
C LYS A 108 10.86 -13.63 8.03
N MET A 109 11.14 -12.63 8.89
CA MET A 109 11.47 -11.26 8.45
C MET A 109 12.82 -11.27 7.75
N MET A 110 13.80 -11.96 8.33
CA MET A 110 15.11 -12.19 7.74
C MET A 110 15.04 -13.00 6.45
N SER A 111 14.21 -14.07 6.41
CA SER A 111 14.06 -14.88 5.20
C SER A 111 13.45 -14.11 4.03
N ALA A 112 12.54 -13.16 4.32
CA ALA A 112 11.92 -12.32 3.29
C ALA A 112 12.91 -11.35 2.64
N TRP A 113 13.96 -10.96 3.36
CA TRP A 113 15.02 -10.12 2.83
C TRP A 113 15.93 -10.88 1.86
N GLY A 114 16.29 -12.13 2.16
CA GLY A 114 17.21 -12.93 1.32
C GLY A 114 16.76 -13.12 -0.13
N ALA A 115 15.51 -12.78 -0.47
CA ALA A 115 14.96 -12.80 -1.82
C ALA A 115 15.12 -11.47 -2.60
N LYS A 116 15.59 -10.36 -1.98
CA LYS A 116 15.60 -9.01 -2.58
C LYS A 116 17.01 -8.42 -2.69
N SER A 117 17.47 -8.16 -3.91
CA SER A 117 18.75 -7.49 -4.22
C SER A 117 18.78 -6.00 -3.88
N GLU A 118 17.61 -5.36 -3.72
CA GLU A 118 17.49 -3.89 -3.57
C GLU A 118 18.08 -3.33 -2.26
N SER A 119 18.48 -4.19 -1.32
CA SER A 119 19.10 -3.81 -0.05
C SER A 119 20.57 -4.25 0.08
N GLU A 120 21.21 -4.74 -0.98
CA GLU A 120 22.62 -5.19 -0.94
C GLU A 120 23.60 -4.08 -0.51
N ASN A 121 23.27 -2.82 -0.80
CA ASN A 121 24.10 -1.67 -0.44
C ASN A 121 23.74 -1.06 0.92
N LEU A 122 22.78 -1.63 1.65
CA LEU A 122 22.38 -1.10 2.95
C LEU A 122 23.55 -1.22 3.95
N PRO A 123 23.91 -0.17 4.72
CA PRO A 123 24.98 -0.25 5.72
C PRO A 123 24.70 -1.31 6.80
N GLU A 124 25.75 -1.97 7.29
CA GLU A 124 25.64 -3.02 8.33
C GLU A 124 24.94 -2.53 9.60
N THR A 125 25.12 -1.26 9.95
CA THR A 125 24.43 -0.64 11.10
C THR A 125 22.91 -0.65 10.97
N LEU A 126 22.37 -0.71 9.74
CA LEU A 126 20.93 -0.75 9.46
C LEU A 126 20.42 -2.14 9.08
N ARG A 127 21.31 -3.14 8.98
CA ARG A 127 20.94 -4.54 8.75
C ARG A 127 20.55 -5.21 10.07
N GLY A 128 19.49 -6.01 10.00
CA GLY A 128 18.95 -6.77 11.11
C GLY A 128 17.49 -6.44 11.45
N VAL A 129 17.00 -7.07 12.51
CA VAL A 129 15.66 -6.84 13.06
C VAL A 129 15.77 -5.91 14.25
N PHE A 130 14.89 -4.91 14.29
CA PHE A 130 14.84 -3.90 15.33
C PHE A 130 13.56 -4.02 16.13
N TRP A 131 13.67 -3.98 17.45
CA TRP A 131 12.58 -3.90 18.41
C TRP A 131 12.29 -2.45 18.79
N MET A 132 11.02 -2.07 18.82
CA MET A 132 10.54 -0.74 19.21
C MET A 132 10.23 -0.66 20.71
N ASP A 133 11.27 -0.70 21.53
CA ASP A 133 11.19 -0.62 22.99
C ASP A 133 10.56 0.69 23.49
N GLY A 134 9.48 0.58 24.26
CA GLY A 134 8.71 1.71 24.76
C GLY A 134 7.77 2.35 23.73
N ASN A 135 7.58 1.74 22.56
CA ASN A 135 6.60 2.24 21.59
C ASN A 135 5.18 2.11 22.16
N TYR A 136 4.48 3.23 22.26
CA TYR A 136 3.07 3.22 22.63
C TYR A 136 2.21 2.65 21.51
N ALA A 137 2.62 2.81 20.25
CA ALA A 137 1.97 2.13 19.15
C ALA A 137 2.23 0.63 19.30
N PRO A 138 1.26 -0.23 18.92
CA PRO A 138 1.36 -1.67 19.06
C PRO A 138 2.24 -2.30 17.97
N GLU A 139 3.28 -1.61 17.52
CA GLU A 139 4.32 -2.14 16.62
C GLU A 139 5.44 -2.74 17.46
N CYS A 140 5.86 -3.96 17.15
CA CYS A 140 6.87 -4.66 17.96
C CYS A 140 8.24 -4.64 17.29
N LEU A 141 8.32 -5.24 16.10
CA LEU A 141 9.55 -5.40 15.33
C LEU A 141 9.43 -4.72 13.97
N ALA A 142 10.53 -4.16 13.48
CA ALA A 142 10.69 -3.70 12.11
C ALA A 142 12.03 -4.13 11.50
N ILE A 143 12.08 -4.19 10.18
CA ILE A 143 13.29 -4.47 9.41
C ILE A 143 13.41 -3.50 8.24
N PHE A 144 14.55 -2.81 8.14
CA PHE A 144 14.79 -1.86 7.06
C PHE A 144 15.16 -2.52 5.73
N MET A 145 15.65 -3.75 5.80
CA MET A 145 16.14 -4.54 4.66
C MET A 145 15.03 -4.95 3.68
N ASN A 146 13.76 -4.78 4.06
CA ASN A 146 12.62 -5.01 3.17
C ASN A 146 12.23 -3.76 2.35
N GLY A 147 12.91 -2.64 2.56
CA GLY A 147 12.77 -1.42 1.77
C GLY A 147 13.73 -1.33 0.58
N ALA A 148 13.46 -0.39 -0.32
CA ALA A 148 14.36 -0.05 -1.41
C ALA A 148 15.36 1.01 -0.92
N PHE A 149 16.66 0.71 -0.96
CA PHE A 149 17.70 1.63 -0.51
C PHE A 149 18.34 2.38 -1.68
N ASP A 150 18.30 3.71 -1.64
CA ASP A 150 19.05 4.59 -2.55
C ASP A 150 20.35 5.03 -1.85
N PRO A 151 21.52 4.47 -2.21
CA PRO A 151 22.79 4.81 -1.57
C PRO A 151 23.25 6.25 -1.88
N LYS A 152 22.81 6.84 -3.01
CA LYS A 152 23.19 8.22 -3.37
C LYS A 152 22.48 9.23 -2.49
N LYS A 153 21.20 8.99 -2.20
CA LYS A 153 20.40 9.84 -1.31
C LYS A 153 20.48 9.43 0.16
N ARG A 154 21.02 8.24 0.44
CA ARG A 154 20.98 7.56 1.74
C ARG A 154 19.53 7.50 2.26
N THR A 155 18.63 7.06 1.38
CA THR A 155 17.20 6.99 1.68
C THR A 155 16.71 5.56 1.57
N ILE A 156 15.99 5.09 2.59
CA ILE A 156 15.27 3.81 2.53
C ILE A 156 13.79 4.12 2.29
N SER A 157 13.23 3.56 1.23
CA SER A 157 11.79 3.63 0.96
C SER A 157 11.10 2.35 1.43
N LEU A 158 10.23 2.53 2.42
CA LEU A 158 9.59 1.49 3.19
C LEU A 158 8.08 1.51 2.92
N PRO A 159 7.51 0.51 2.22
CA PRO A 159 6.06 0.43 2.07
C PRO A 159 5.44 0.18 3.44
N ILE A 160 4.65 1.13 3.92
CA ILE A 160 3.97 1.00 5.21
C ILE A 160 2.98 -0.15 5.12
N GLY A 161 3.00 -1.07 6.07
CA GLY A 161 2.17 -2.28 5.99
C GLY A 161 2.60 -3.26 4.90
N GLY A 162 3.77 -3.03 4.28
CA GLY A 162 4.40 -4.00 3.42
C GLY A 162 4.65 -5.32 4.16
N PRO A 163 4.62 -6.44 3.43
CA PRO A 163 4.75 -7.74 4.06
C PRO A 163 6.12 -7.91 4.69
N TYR A 164 6.13 -8.49 5.89
CA TYR A 164 7.35 -8.80 6.63
C TYR A 164 8.22 -7.59 7.02
N GLY A 165 7.78 -6.35 6.77
CA GLY A 165 8.48 -5.14 7.19
C GLY A 165 8.23 -4.78 8.67
N TRP A 166 7.03 -5.10 9.17
CA TRP A 166 6.58 -4.81 10.54
C TRP A 166 5.85 -5.99 11.16
N THR A 167 5.85 -6.03 12.49
CA THR A 167 5.00 -6.89 13.30
C THR A 167 4.19 -6.06 14.29
N TRP A 168 3.02 -6.58 14.67
CA TRP A 168 2.06 -5.89 15.51
C TRP A 168 1.68 -6.73 16.73
N ASN A 169 1.31 -6.09 17.84
CA ASN A 169 0.69 -6.79 18.97
C ASN A 169 -0.62 -7.44 18.51
N SER A 170 -1.00 -8.57 19.11
CA SER A 170 -2.27 -9.23 18.79
C SER A 170 -3.49 -8.73 19.58
N ASP A 171 -3.30 -7.73 20.43
CA ASP A 171 -4.37 -7.14 21.21
C ASP A 171 -5.28 -6.23 20.36
N ARG A 172 -6.31 -5.66 21.01
CA ARG A 172 -7.29 -4.80 20.32
C ARG A 172 -6.65 -3.52 19.78
N ALA A 173 -5.67 -2.96 20.49
CA ALA A 173 -4.95 -1.79 20.03
C ALA A 173 -4.13 -2.12 18.77
N GLY A 174 -3.43 -3.25 18.78
CA GLY A 174 -2.73 -3.86 17.64
C GLY A 174 -3.61 -3.96 16.42
N TRP A 175 -4.75 -4.62 16.55
CA TRP A 175 -5.73 -4.74 15.46
C TRP A 175 -6.23 -3.39 14.94
N PHE A 176 -6.47 -2.43 15.83
CA PHE A 176 -6.95 -1.11 15.44
C PHE A 176 -5.90 -0.35 14.63
N VAL A 177 -4.66 -0.27 15.14
CA VAL A 177 -3.57 0.43 14.45
C VAL A 177 -3.19 -0.30 13.17
N TYR A 178 -3.17 -1.63 13.17
CA TYR A 178 -3.01 -2.43 11.96
C TYR A 178 -4.01 -2.03 10.88
N PHE A 179 -5.31 -1.95 11.21
CA PHE A 179 -6.34 -1.58 10.25
C PHE A 179 -6.13 -0.14 9.73
N LEU A 180 -5.78 0.80 10.60
CA LEU A 180 -5.52 2.18 10.17
C LEU A 180 -4.26 2.31 9.29
N ILE A 181 -3.14 1.76 9.73
CA ILE A 181 -1.84 1.98 9.09
C ILE A 181 -1.68 1.07 7.88
N VAL A 182 -1.97 -0.21 8.02
CA VAL A 182 -1.79 -1.19 6.95
C VAL A 182 -2.97 -1.14 6.01
N TRP A 183 -4.20 -1.35 6.49
CA TRP A 183 -5.33 -1.44 5.56
C TRP A 183 -5.64 -0.09 4.91
N ALA A 184 -5.77 1.00 5.69
CA ALA A 184 -6.01 2.31 5.07
C ALA A 184 -4.73 2.88 4.43
N GLY A 185 -3.62 2.95 5.16
CA GLY A 185 -2.36 3.52 4.66
C GLY A 185 -1.79 2.78 3.44
N TYR A 186 -1.55 1.48 3.54
CA TYR A 186 -1.02 0.70 2.42
C TYR A 186 -2.03 0.52 1.32
N ALA A 187 -3.22 -0.02 1.66
CA ALA A 187 -4.09 -0.55 0.63
C ALA A 187 -4.81 0.55 -0.15
N LEU A 188 -5.24 1.64 0.51
CA LEU A 188 -5.93 2.77 -0.12
C LEU A 188 -4.96 3.82 -0.65
N PHE A 189 -3.94 4.15 0.13
CA PHE A 189 -3.09 5.31 -0.16
C PHE A 189 -1.71 4.95 -0.72
N GLY A 190 -1.30 3.67 -0.71
CA GLY A 190 0.07 3.32 -1.10
C GLY A 190 1.10 4.09 -0.28
N ALA A 191 0.88 4.18 1.04
CA ALA A 191 1.71 4.97 1.92
C ALA A 191 3.13 4.42 1.99
N THR A 192 4.11 5.31 1.84
CA THR A 192 5.54 5.00 1.90
C THR A 192 6.19 5.83 2.99
N LEU A 193 6.89 5.16 3.89
CA LEU A 193 7.78 5.78 4.85
C LEU A 193 9.14 5.94 4.17
N ARG A 194 9.71 7.15 4.15
CA ARG A 194 11.09 7.34 3.68
C ARG A 194 11.97 7.66 4.87
N VAL A 195 13.03 6.90 5.05
CA VAL A 195 14.03 7.14 6.10
C VAL A 195 15.25 7.76 5.44
N GLU A 196 15.46 9.05 5.63
CA GLU A 196 16.52 9.82 4.99
C GLU A 196 17.64 10.07 6.00
N PHE A 197 18.80 9.45 5.75
CA PHE A 197 19.96 9.52 6.64
C PHE A 197 20.91 10.66 6.27
N ASN A 198 21.55 11.20 7.29
CA ASN A 198 22.74 12.03 7.10
C ASN A 198 23.94 11.19 6.62
N GLU A 199 25.07 11.86 6.38
CA GLU A 199 26.24 11.25 5.72
C GLU A 199 26.87 10.08 6.50
N ASP A 200 26.85 10.15 7.84
CA ASP A 200 27.45 9.18 8.75
C ASP A 200 26.45 8.21 9.38
N TYR A 201 25.19 8.25 8.94
CA TYR A 201 24.09 7.44 9.46
C TYR A 201 23.95 7.56 10.99
N THR A 202 24.13 8.75 11.55
CA THR A 202 23.87 9.03 12.97
C THR A 202 22.49 9.63 13.20
N VAL A 203 21.92 10.28 12.18
CA VAL A 203 20.61 10.94 12.26
C VAL A 203 19.81 10.59 11.01
N ALA A 204 18.51 10.33 11.20
CA ALA A 204 17.58 10.16 10.10
C ALA A 204 16.32 11.01 10.30
N SER A 205 15.81 11.58 9.20
CA SER A 205 14.44 12.10 9.14
C SER A 205 13.52 11.03 8.56
N ILE A 206 12.26 11.01 8.98
CA ILE A 206 11.29 10.01 8.49
C ILE A 206 10.03 10.68 7.92
N PRO A 207 10.09 11.28 6.74
CA PRO A 207 8.89 11.79 6.08
C PRO A 207 7.95 10.66 5.65
N LEU A 208 6.65 10.89 5.86
CA LEU A 208 5.56 10.05 5.41
C LEU A 208 5.01 10.57 4.07
N TYR A 209 4.85 9.70 3.08
CA TYR A 209 4.25 10.03 1.80
C TYR A 209 2.98 9.22 1.56
N LEU A 210 1.88 9.88 1.19
CA LEU A 210 0.69 9.25 0.62
C LEU A 210 0.79 9.25 -0.91
N PHE A 211 0.28 8.19 -1.53
CA PHE A 211 0.36 7.94 -2.98
C PHE A 211 1.79 8.04 -3.54
N ASN A 212 2.78 7.78 -2.67
CA ASN A 212 4.21 7.95 -2.93
C ASN A 212 4.65 9.36 -3.41
N CYS A 213 3.79 10.38 -3.34
CA CYS A 213 4.09 11.72 -3.85
C CYS A 213 3.58 12.88 -2.98
N ILE A 214 2.56 12.65 -2.14
CA ILE A 214 2.02 13.67 -1.24
C ILE A 214 2.70 13.53 0.11
N TRP A 215 3.65 14.42 0.38
CA TRP A 215 4.28 14.50 1.69
C TRP A 215 3.27 14.92 2.75
N ILE A 216 3.20 14.15 3.84
CA ILE A 216 2.49 14.51 5.04
C ILE A 216 3.52 15.09 6.00
N PRO A 217 3.33 16.34 6.48
CA PRO A 217 4.26 17.01 7.39
C PRO A 217 4.23 16.36 8.78
N THR A 218 4.78 15.15 8.87
CA THR A 218 5.03 14.43 10.12
C THR A 218 6.47 14.66 10.52
N GLY A 219 6.72 15.13 11.75
CA GLY A 219 8.07 15.33 12.25
C GLY A 219 8.58 14.07 12.95
N TYR A 220 9.00 13.06 12.21
CA TYR A 220 9.67 11.90 12.79
C TYR A 220 11.18 12.01 12.58
N MET A 221 11.96 11.72 13.61
CA MET A 221 13.42 11.61 13.49
C MET A 221 13.93 10.39 14.25
N MET A 222 15.10 9.91 13.87
CA MET A 222 15.88 8.93 14.60
C MET A 222 17.28 9.47 14.87
N ILE A 223 17.79 9.26 16.08
CA ILE A 223 19.14 9.63 16.48
C ILE A 223 19.82 8.37 17.01
N ARG A 224 20.97 8.02 16.45
CA ARG A 224 21.77 6.88 16.89
C ARG A 224 22.34 7.15 18.27
N GLU A 225 22.21 6.20 19.20
CA GLU A 225 22.68 6.36 20.58
C GLU A 225 24.03 5.71 20.84
N ASP A 226 24.42 4.72 20.03
CA ASP A 226 25.69 4.03 20.16
C ASP A 226 26.51 4.06 18.85
N ALA A 227 27.77 3.64 18.93
CA ALA A 227 28.67 3.65 17.77
C ALA A 227 28.35 2.52 16.78
N GLN A 228 27.73 1.43 17.25
CA GLN A 228 27.46 0.21 16.49
C GLN A 228 26.15 0.27 15.69
N GLY A 229 25.27 1.25 15.97
CA GLY A 229 23.92 1.32 15.43
C GLY A 229 22.97 0.30 16.05
N ASN A 230 23.23 -0.16 17.28
CA ASN A 230 22.38 -1.11 17.97
C ASN A 230 21.21 -0.45 18.71
N SER A 231 21.28 0.85 19.00
CA SER A 231 20.21 1.63 19.62
C SER A 231 20.01 2.96 18.91
N TRP A 232 18.75 3.31 18.70
CA TRP A 232 18.33 4.57 18.09
C TRP A 232 17.15 5.15 18.86
N ASN A 233 17.25 6.42 19.24
CA ASN A 233 16.13 7.15 19.80
C ASN A 233 15.25 7.68 18.68
N ARG A 234 14.04 7.15 18.59
CA ARG A 234 13.01 7.59 17.64
C ARG A 234 12.15 8.64 18.33
N ALA A 235 12.25 9.88 17.87
CA ALA A 235 11.47 11.00 18.37
C ALA A 235 10.34 11.35 17.40
N THR A 236 9.16 11.64 17.97
CA THR A 236 7.97 12.09 17.23
C THR A 236 7.65 13.53 17.60
N TYR A 237 8.00 14.48 16.73
CA TYR A 237 7.42 15.83 16.72
C TYR A 237 6.07 15.75 16.02
N SER A 238 5.02 15.71 16.82
CA SER A 238 3.66 15.79 16.28
C SER A 238 3.47 17.06 15.44
N LEU A 239 2.54 17.01 14.48
CA LEU A 239 2.08 18.14 13.66
C LEU A 239 1.81 19.42 14.50
N TRP A 240 1.43 19.26 15.77
CA TRP A 240 1.21 20.34 16.72
C TRP A 240 2.47 21.19 17.00
N VAL A 241 3.67 20.60 16.92
CA VAL A 241 4.95 21.33 17.04
C VAL A 241 5.21 22.15 15.77
N ALA A 242 4.96 21.57 14.59
CA ALA A 242 5.11 22.26 13.31
C ALA A 242 4.10 23.42 13.13
N CYS A 243 2.91 23.32 13.74
CA CYS A 243 1.92 24.40 13.81
C CYS A 243 2.19 25.42 14.94
N GLY A 244 3.34 25.37 15.63
CA GLY A 244 3.71 26.35 16.65
C GLY A 244 2.90 26.28 17.96
N LEU A 245 2.12 25.22 18.17
CA LEU A 245 1.22 25.08 19.33
C LEU A 245 1.92 24.54 20.58
N ARG A 246 3.18 24.08 20.48
CA ARG A 246 4.02 23.72 21.62
C ARG A 246 5.50 23.65 21.21
N SER A 247 6.37 24.39 21.90
CA SER A 247 7.82 24.21 21.79
C SER A 247 8.23 23.15 22.81
N TYR A 248 8.72 21.99 22.35
CA TYR A 248 9.41 21.04 23.22
C TYR A 248 10.90 21.35 23.12
N THR A 249 11.49 21.79 24.23
CA THR A 249 12.93 22.10 24.31
C THR A 249 13.77 20.85 24.52
N ASP A 250 13.18 19.73 24.97
CA ASP A 250 13.86 18.44 25.12
C ASP A 250 13.18 17.34 24.27
N PRO A 251 13.89 16.76 23.28
CA PRO A 251 13.40 15.63 22.50
C PRO A 251 13.00 14.39 23.33
N ARG A 252 13.52 14.24 24.55
CA ARG A 252 13.20 13.14 25.47
C ARG A 252 11.85 13.29 26.16
N GLU A 253 11.29 14.49 26.16
CA GLU A 253 9.96 14.76 26.74
C GLU A 253 8.81 14.51 25.75
N LEU A 254 9.13 14.12 24.52
CA LEU A 254 8.12 13.78 23.52
C LEU A 254 7.42 12.50 23.98
N ARG A 255 6.15 12.62 24.40
CA ARG A 255 5.29 11.53 24.90
C ARG A 255 5.14 10.30 23.98
N TRP A 256 5.78 10.32 22.82
CA TRP A 256 5.70 9.33 21.76
C TRP A 256 7.08 8.96 21.21
N SER A 257 8.15 9.27 21.95
CA SER A 257 9.49 8.77 21.66
C SER A 257 9.64 7.34 22.16
N TYR A 258 10.40 6.53 21.44
CA TYR A 258 10.74 5.16 21.83
C TYR A 258 12.14 4.82 21.35
N GLN A 259 12.70 3.74 21.88
CA GLN A 259 14.00 3.23 21.47
C GLN A 259 13.83 2.15 20.41
N LEU A 260 14.52 2.29 19.29
CA LEU A 260 14.64 1.27 18.27
C LEU A 260 15.94 0.51 18.52
N ARG A 261 15.84 -0.68 19.12
CA ARG A 261 16.98 -1.51 19.52
C ARG A 261 17.15 -2.67 18.55
N LYS A 262 18.34 -2.84 17.97
CA LYS A 262 18.67 -3.99 17.15
C LYS A 262 18.73 -5.25 18.02
N VAL A 263 17.91 -6.25 17.69
CA VAL A 263 17.79 -7.52 18.44
C VAL A 263 18.33 -8.71 17.66
N VAL A 264 18.38 -8.61 16.33
CA VAL A 264 19.01 -9.57 15.43
C VAL A 264 19.87 -8.79 14.44
N ASP A 265 21.07 -9.25 14.13
CA ASP A 265 21.96 -8.57 13.16
C ASP A 265 21.68 -8.96 11.70
N GLY A 266 22.51 -8.45 10.77
CA GLY A 266 22.39 -8.77 9.35
C GLY A 266 22.64 -10.24 8.98
N SER A 267 23.30 -11.01 9.85
CA SER A 267 23.58 -12.43 9.67
C SER A 267 22.46 -13.33 10.20
N GLY A 268 21.55 -12.79 11.00
CA GLY A 268 20.48 -13.55 11.66
C GLY A 268 20.82 -13.97 13.08
N GLU A 269 21.97 -13.55 13.61
CA GLU A 269 22.37 -13.84 14.99
C GLU A 269 21.66 -12.92 15.98
N LYS A 270 21.24 -13.48 17.11
CA LYS A 270 20.57 -12.74 18.19
C LYS A 270 21.59 -11.92 18.98
N LEU A 271 21.26 -10.65 19.23
CA LEU A 271 22.10 -9.72 19.98
C LEU A 271 21.69 -9.66 21.47
N LEU A 272 22.48 -8.95 22.29
CA LEU A 272 22.20 -8.79 23.73
C LEU A 272 20.79 -8.22 24.01
N ASN A 273 20.31 -7.30 23.17
CA ASN A 273 18.97 -6.71 23.28
C ASN A 273 17.84 -7.73 23.09
N TRP A 274 18.12 -8.94 22.56
CA TRP A 274 17.13 -10.00 22.40
C TRP A 274 16.56 -10.43 23.75
N LYS A 275 17.41 -10.53 24.78
CA LYS A 275 16.97 -10.89 26.13
C LYS A 275 16.02 -9.84 26.72
N ASP A 276 16.32 -8.56 26.50
CA ASP A 276 15.46 -7.46 26.95
C ASP A 276 14.08 -7.53 26.27
N LEU A 277 14.05 -7.88 24.99
CA LEU A 277 12.82 -8.12 24.25
C LEU A 277 12.03 -9.29 24.88
N GLU A 278 12.65 -10.45 25.11
CA GLU A 278 11.99 -11.60 25.77
C GLU A 278 11.42 -11.22 27.14
N ASP A 279 12.22 -10.57 27.98
CA ASP A 279 11.81 -10.12 29.31
C ASP A 279 10.65 -9.10 29.24
N SER A 280 10.59 -8.27 28.19
CA SER A 280 9.50 -7.31 27.98
C SER A 280 8.19 -8.00 27.58
N LEU A 281 8.27 -9.12 26.84
CA LEU A 281 7.12 -9.93 26.47
C LEU A 281 6.54 -10.61 27.71
N ASP A 282 7.37 -11.13 28.62
CA ASP A 282 6.91 -11.79 29.83
C ASP A 282 6.24 -10.84 30.84
N LYS A 283 6.69 -9.58 30.92
CA LYS A 283 6.21 -8.61 31.92
C LYS A 283 4.90 -7.94 31.56
N ALA A 284 4.56 -7.84 30.29
CA ALA A 284 3.33 -7.16 29.90
C ALA A 284 2.13 -8.07 30.27
N PRO A 285 1.22 -7.64 31.15
CA PRO A 285 0.12 -8.49 31.67
C PRO A 285 -0.90 -8.90 30.60
N LEU A 286 -0.78 -8.36 29.38
CA LEU A 286 -1.55 -8.73 28.20
C LEU A 286 -0.72 -9.58 27.19
N ASN A 287 0.60 -9.75 27.41
CA ASN A 287 1.59 -10.35 26.51
C ASN A 287 1.83 -11.86 26.66
N LYS A 288 0.75 -12.65 26.75
CA LYS A 288 0.75 -13.93 26.01
C LYS A 288 0.37 -13.73 24.54
N THR A 289 0.32 -12.48 24.07
CA THR A 289 -0.04 -12.09 22.71
C THR A 289 1.08 -12.48 21.75
N ARG A 290 0.80 -13.54 21.00
CA ARG A 290 1.44 -13.86 19.71
C ARG A 290 1.54 -12.57 18.87
N MET A 291 2.63 -12.35 18.17
CA MET A 291 2.70 -11.22 17.25
C MET A 291 1.87 -11.49 16.00
N GLN A 292 1.12 -10.48 15.57
CA GLN A 292 0.45 -10.48 14.28
C GLN A 292 1.46 -10.15 13.20
N ARG A 293 1.45 -11.03 12.19
CA ARG A 293 2.29 -10.91 11.02
C ARG A 293 1.44 -10.90 9.78
N ILE A 294 1.74 -9.99 8.87
CA ILE A 294 1.22 -10.02 7.51
C ILE A 294 2.10 -10.96 6.71
N GLN A 295 1.55 -12.09 6.27
CA GLN A 295 2.17 -12.80 5.16
C GLN A 295 2.02 -11.95 3.90
N GLY A 296 3.10 -11.87 3.10
CA GLY A 296 3.08 -11.41 1.71
C GLY A 296 1.72 -11.53 1.06
N PHE A 297 1.25 -10.47 0.38
CA PHE A 297 0.20 -10.62 -0.60
C PHE A 297 0.48 -11.91 -1.38
N PRO A 298 -0.47 -12.85 -1.52
CA PRO A 298 -0.29 -14.04 -2.35
C PRO A 298 -0.17 -13.53 -3.79
N GLY A 299 1.07 -13.27 -4.17
CA GLY A 299 1.46 -12.47 -5.32
C GLY A 299 2.96 -12.48 -5.56
N GLU A 300 3.77 -13.22 -4.78
CA GLU A 300 4.85 -13.93 -5.47
C GLU A 300 4.13 -14.78 -6.52
N PRO A 301 4.38 -14.55 -7.83
CA PRO A 301 3.84 -15.44 -8.82
C PRO A 301 4.31 -16.82 -8.39
N THR A 302 3.37 -17.74 -8.21
CA THR A 302 3.73 -19.16 -8.10
C THR A 302 4.76 -19.47 -9.19
N ALA A 303 5.66 -20.44 -8.97
CA ALA A 303 6.64 -20.80 -10.00
C ALA A 303 6.01 -21.04 -11.39
N GLU A 304 4.72 -21.40 -11.44
CA GLU A 304 3.90 -21.43 -12.66
C GLU A 304 3.52 -20.05 -13.23
N ALA A 305 3.11 -19.09 -12.41
CA ALA A 305 2.81 -17.73 -12.86
C ALA A 305 4.08 -16.96 -13.31
N SER A 306 5.25 -17.21 -12.70
CA SER A 306 6.53 -16.67 -13.17
C SER A 306 6.95 -17.30 -14.51
N LYS A 307 6.68 -18.60 -14.71
CA LYS A 307 6.91 -19.26 -16.02
C LYS A 307 5.99 -18.75 -17.11
N LEU A 308 4.73 -18.41 -16.78
CA LEU A 308 3.79 -17.82 -17.72
C LEU A 308 4.16 -16.39 -18.12
N LEU A 309 4.66 -15.58 -17.20
CA LEU A 309 5.16 -14.22 -17.50
C LEU A 309 6.45 -14.27 -18.34
N ALA A 310 7.39 -15.16 -18.01
CA ALA A 310 8.62 -15.36 -18.79
C ALA A 310 8.40 -16.04 -20.17
N ALA A 311 7.19 -16.56 -20.43
CA ALA A 311 6.81 -17.09 -21.75
C ALA A 311 6.07 -16.05 -22.62
N VAL A 312 5.79 -14.88 -22.06
CA VAL A 312 5.14 -13.75 -22.74
C VAL A 312 6.15 -12.65 -23.12
N GLU A 313 7.32 -12.65 -22.48
CA GLU A 313 8.53 -11.92 -22.90
C GLU A 313 9.31 -12.69 -23.98
#